data_AF-A0A426YJQ8-F1
#
_entry.id   AF-A0A426YJQ8-F1
#
_cell.length_a   1.000
_cell.length_b   1.000
_cell.length_c   1.000
_cell.angle_alpha   90.00
_cell.angle_beta   90.00
_cell.angle_gamma   90.00
#
_symmetry.space_group_name_H-M   'P 1'
#
loop_
_entity.id
_entity.type
_entity.pdbx_description
1 polymer ?
#
loop_
_entity_poly.entity_id
_entity_poly.type
_entity_poly.pdbx_seq_one_letter_code
_entity_poly.pdbx_strand_id
1 'polypeptide(L)' 'MALYVGDLADDVAEGQLVGLFSAVGELASVRICKDSVTGRSLGYGYVNYISPHDGIASPPLRLLFPIAV' A
#
# COMPACT_ATOMS: atom_id res chain seq x y z
N MET A 1 12.79 -0.36 -3.17
CA MET A 1 11.91 0.35 -4.14
C MET A 1 10.72 0.90 -3.37
N ALA A 2 10.34 2.16 -3.57
CA ALA A 2 9.18 2.77 -2.89
C ALA A 2 7.96 2.77 -3.81
N LEU A 3 6.85 2.22 -3.33
CA LEU A 3 5.55 2.19 -3.99
C LEU A 3 4.63 3.19 -3.32
N TYR A 4 3.97 4.02 -4.13
CA TYR A 4 2.90 4.89 -3.68
C TYR A 4 1.59 4.12 -3.67
N VAL A 5 0.84 4.23 -2.58
CA VAL A 5 -0.48 3.66 -2.43
C VAL A 5 -1.44 4.82 -2.16
N GLY A 6 -2.43 4.98 -3.02
CA GLY A 6 -3.52 5.97 -2.89
C GLY A 6 -4.86 5.27 -2.62
N ASP A 7 -5.94 6.05 -2.50
CA ASP A 7 -7.29 5.54 -2.23
C ASP A 7 -7.41 4.70 -0.95
N LEU A 8 -6.63 5.07 0.09
CA LEU A 8 -6.76 4.42 1.39
C LEU A 8 -7.92 4.98 2.19
N ALA A 9 -8.73 4.11 2.78
CA ALA A 9 -9.75 4.54 3.73
C ALA A 9 -9.13 5.09 5.03
N ASP A 10 -9.87 5.94 5.73
CA ASP A 10 -9.52 6.47 7.05
C ASP A 10 -9.19 5.39 8.09
N ASP A 11 -9.84 4.23 7.99
CA ASP A 11 -9.62 3.10 8.91
C ASP A 11 -8.33 2.29 8.60
N VAL A 12 -7.69 2.51 7.44
CA VAL A 12 -6.53 1.69 7.06
C VAL A 12 -5.31 2.00 7.94
N ALA A 13 -4.77 0.94 8.54
CA ALA A 13 -3.54 0.96 9.32
C ALA A 13 -2.35 0.38 8.54
N GLU A 14 -1.13 0.76 8.92
CA GLU A 14 0.10 0.29 8.28
C GLU A 14 0.19 -1.24 8.30
N GLY A 15 -0.26 -1.87 9.38
CA GLY A 15 -0.29 -3.34 9.50
C GLY A 15 -1.17 -4.04 8.45
N GLN A 16 -2.25 -3.40 7.99
CA GLN A 16 -3.10 -3.97 6.93
C GLN A 16 -2.37 -3.96 5.58
N LEU A 17 -1.70 -2.86 5.24
CA LEU A 17 -0.84 -2.83 4.05
C LEU A 17 0.30 -3.83 4.18
N VAL A 18 0.94 -3.89 5.35
CA VAL A 18 2.03 -4.84 5.56
C VAL A 18 1.57 -6.26 5.31
N GLY A 19 0.42 -6.68 5.84
CA GLY A 19 -0.11 -8.03 5.60
C GLY A 19 -0.42 -8.30 4.12
N LEU A 20 -1.05 -7.35 3.43
CA LEU A 20 -1.41 -7.50 2.00
C LEU A 20 -0.18 -7.55 1.10
N PHE A 21 0.75 -6.61 1.28
CA PHE A 21 1.93 -6.49 0.45
C PHE A 21 3.04 -7.48 0.86
N SER A 22 3.05 -7.96 2.11
CA SER A 22 3.94 -9.05 2.54
C SER A 22 3.66 -10.37 1.83
N ALA A 23 2.45 -10.55 1.28
CA ALA A 23 2.13 -11.72 0.46
C ALA A 23 2.76 -11.64 -0.94
N VAL A 24 3.06 -10.42 -1.42
CA VAL A 24 3.78 -10.18 -2.67
C VAL A 24 5.29 -10.35 -2.44
N GLY A 25 5.78 -9.82 -1.31
CA GLY A 25 7.08 -10.14 -0.76
C GLY A 25 7.59 -9.14 0.28
N GLU A 26 8.89 -9.12 0.53
CA GLU A 26 9.44 -8.56 1.77
C GLU A 26 9.48 -7.03 1.80
N LEU A 27 8.81 -6.46 2.80
CA LEU A 27 8.70 -5.01 3.00
C LEU A 27 9.82 -4.47 3.89
N ALA A 28 10.51 -3.44 3.41
CA ALA A 28 11.49 -2.68 4.17
C ALA A 28 10.82 -1.79 5.20
N SER A 29 9.79 -1.04 4.78
CA SER A 29 9.10 -0.10 5.65
C SER A 29 7.80 0.37 5.01
N VAL A 30 6.74 0.45 5.81
CA VAL A 30 5.46 1.04 5.40
C VAL A 30 5.25 2.32 6.18
N ARG A 31 4.72 3.34 5.53
CA ARG A 31 4.38 4.62 6.17
C ARG A 31 3.06 5.14 5.62
N ILE A 32 2.07 5.36 6.48
CA ILE A 32 0.82 6.03 6.08
C ILE A 32 0.87 7.50 6.48
N CYS A 33 0.49 8.40 5.55
CA CYS A 33 0.29 9.80 5.89
C CYS A 33 -1.13 9.99 6.39
N LYS A 34 -1.24 10.23 7.70
CA LYS A 34 -2.49 10.58 8.38
C LYS A 34 -2.42 12.02 8.83
N ASP A 35 -3.55 12.71 8.79
CA ASP A 35 -3.67 14.04 9.32
C ASP A 35 -3.54 13.98 10.85
N SER A 36 -2.45 14.53 11.41
CA SER A 36 -2.19 14.48 12.86
C SER A 36 -3.18 15.28 13.71
N VAL A 37 -3.98 16.15 13.09
CA VAL A 37 -4.91 17.05 13.80
C VAL A 37 -6.30 16.44 13.92
N THR A 38 -6.79 15.86 12.83
CA THR A 38 -8.12 15.22 12.75
C THR A 38 -8.07 13.71 12.90
N GLY A 39 -6.88 13.11 12.86
CA GLY A 39 -6.69 11.66 12.87
C GLY A 39 -7.17 10.97 11.59
N ARG A 40 -7.59 11.73 10.57
CA ARG A 40 -8.12 11.18 9.31
C ARG A 40 -6.98 10.82 8.39
N SER A 41 -7.02 9.62 7.81
CA SER A 41 -6.06 9.25 6.77
C SER A 41 -6.19 10.22 5.60
N LEU A 42 -5.06 10.73 5.10
CA LEU A 42 -5.07 11.61 3.92
C LEU A 42 -5.37 10.84 2.62
N GLY A 43 -5.70 9.56 2.73
CA GLY A 43 -5.98 8.68 1.60
C GLY A 43 -4.75 8.15 0.90
N TYR A 44 -3.54 8.37 1.44
CA TYR A 44 -2.30 7.92 0.82
C TYR A 44 -1.24 7.41 1.80
N GLY A 45 -0.38 6.54 1.30
CA GLY A 45 0.73 5.94 2.01
C GLY A 45 1.83 5.47 1.08
N TYR A 46 2.95 5.08 1.66
CA TYR A 46 4.13 4.61 0.96
C TYR A 46 4.56 3.27 1.51
N VAL A 47 4.90 2.35 0.60
CA VAL A 47 5.36 1.01 0.91
C VAL A 47 6.75 0.84 0.29
N ASN A 48 7.76 0.59 1.11
CA ASN A 48 9.11 0.29 0.63
C ASN A 48 9.35 -1.21 0.70
N TYR A 49 9.84 -1.79 -0.38
CA TYR A 49 10.31 -3.18 -0.46
C TYR A 49 11.81 -3.26 -0.22
N ILE A 50 12.24 -4.31 0.50
CA ILE A 50 13.65 -4.63 0.74
C ILE A 50 14.31 -4.99 -0.59
N SER A 51 13.65 -5.86 -1.35
CA SER A 51 14.15 -6.33 -2.63
C SER A 51 13.56 -5.51 -3.78
N PRO A 52 14.38 -4.89 -4.64
CA PRO A 52 13.88 -4.14 -5.79
C PRO A 52 13.19 -5.03 -6.84
N HIS A 53 13.49 -6.33 -6.84
CA HIS A 53 12.87 -7.30 -7.75
C HIS A 53 11.38 -7.57 -7.42
N ASP A 54 11.02 -7.39 -6.15
CA ASP A 54 9.73 -7.78 -5.58
C ASP A 54 8.61 -6.80 -6.00
N GLY A 55 8.89 -5.50 -5.92
CA GLY A 55 7.96 -4.45 -6.35
C GLY A 55 7.75 -4.32 -7.86
N ILE A 56 8.54 -5.04 -8.68
CA ILE A 56 8.41 -5.05 -10.15
C ILE A 56 7.40 -6.12 -10.60
N ALA A 57 7.14 -7.13 -9.76
CA ALA A 57 6.21 -8.21 -10.06
C ALA A 57 4.73 -7.85 -9.82
N SER A 58 4.40 -6.62 -9.42
CA SER A 58 3.02 -6.13 -9.47
C SER A 58 2.71 -5.67 -10.91
N PRO A 59 2.09 -6.49 -11.77
CA PRO A 59 1.43 -5.95 -12.95
C PRO A 59 0.45 -4.85 -12.49
N PRO A 60 0.15 -3.85 -13.33
CA PRO A 60 -0.81 -2.82 -12.94
C PRO A 60 -2.09 -3.49 -12.44
N LEU A 61 -2.43 -3.28 -11.16
CA LEU A 61 -3.66 -3.75 -10.49
C LEU A 61 -4.95 -3.34 -11.21
N ARG A 62 -4.81 -2.57 -12.29
CA ARG A 62 -5.84 -2.23 -13.29
C ARG A 62 -6.33 -3.42 -14.14
N LEU A 63 -5.77 -4.62 -13.95
CA LEU A 63 -6.22 -5.85 -14.63
C LEU A 63 -6.81 -6.93 -13.70
N LEU A 64 -6.85 -6.71 -12.37
CA LEU A 64 -7.41 -7.70 -11.42
C LEU A 64 -8.83 -7.36 -10.92
N PHE A 65 -9.56 -6.53 -11.66
CA PHE A 65 -11.02 -6.45 -11.52
C PHE A 65 -11.70 -6.45 -12.90
N PRO A 66 -11.76 -7.59 -13.62
CA PRO A 66 -13.00 -7.86 -14.32
C PRO A 66 -14.04 -8.18 -13.24
N ILE A 67 -15.10 -7.38 -13.16
CA ILE A 67 -16.34 -7.65 -12.42
C ILE A 67 -16.32 -7.26 -10.93
N ALA A 68 -16.69 -6.01 -10.67
CA ALA A 68 -17.63 -5.69 -9.59
C ALA A 68 -18.54 -4.57 -10.09
N VAL A 69 -19.67 -5.00 -10.68
CA VAL A 69 -20.89 -4.31 -11.14
C VAL A 69 -20.78 -2.92 -11.79
#